data_AF-A0A402CLT6-F1
#
_entry.id   AF-A0A402CLT6-F1
#
_cell.length_a   1.000
_cell.length_b   1.000
_cell.length_c   1.000
_cell.angle_alpha   90.00
_cell.angle_beta   90.00
_cell.angle_gamma   90.00
#
_symmetry.space_group_name_H-M   'P 1'
#
loop_
_entity.id
_entity.type
_entity.pdbx_description
1 polymer ?
#
loop_
_entity_poly.entity_id
_entity_poly.type
_entity_poly.pdbx_seq_one_letter_code
_entity_poly.pdbx_strand_id
1 'polypeptide(L)'
;MSANLGFLVIIGVLVSAGVYLLIERSITRMLLGLLLFGNGINLLILTSGGPDGNPPIVGRESIHESMADPLAQAMILTAIVITMGIAGFVLALAYRSFKITTQDAVENDPEDTKVLRRRSPAEAPDRDRSDDPVTGEPSFSGDAFDKDGNPIPLDELKNLEDLECYEDLHDGDFDDDEDIDKAGIGEKS
;
A
#
# COMPACT_ATOMS: atom_id res chain seq x y z
N MET A 1 -10.06 10.57 -40.27
CA MET A 1 -9.45 9.80 -39.16
C MET A 1 -10.37 8.65 -38.83
N SER A 2 -10.03 7.43 -39.26
CA SER A 2 -10.71 6.22 -38.76
C SER A 2 -9.96 5.78 -37.51
N ALA A 3 -10.56 5.98 -36.33
CA ALA A 3 -10.01 5.41 -35.11
C ALA A 3 -10.03 3.89 -35.22
N ASN A 4 -8.89 3.23 -35.01
CA ASN A 4 -8.80 1.79 -35.10
C ASN A 4 -9.34 1.17 -33.81
N LEU A 5 -10.62 0.79 -33.84
CA LEU A 5 -11.36 0.30 -32.68
C LEU A 5 -10.70 -0.94 -32.06
N GLY A 6 -10.07 -1.79 -32.88
CA GLY A 6 -9.37 -2.99 -32.41
C GLY A 6 -8.20 -2.64 -31.48
N PHE A 7 -7.36 -1.68 -31.87
CA PHE A 7 -6.27 -1.21 -31.01
C PHE A 7 -6.77 -0.59 -29.72
N LEU A 8 -7.84 0.20 -29.77
CA LEU A 8 -8.42 0.82 -28.57
C LEU A 8 -8.96 -0.22 -27.58
N VAL A 9 -9.62 -1.28 -28.07
CA VAL A 9 -10.08 -2.38 -27.20
C VAL A 9 -8.90 -3.12 -26.58
N ILE A 10 -7.86 -3.42 -27.36
CA ILE A 10 -6.65 -4.09 -26.86
C ILE A 10 -5.98 -3.24 -25.77
N ILE A 11 -5.81 -1.93 -26.01
CA ILE A 11 -5.25 -0.99 -25.03
C ILE A 11 -6.09 -0.98 -23.75
N GLY A 12 -7.42 -0.91 -23.89
CA GLY A 12 -8.34 -0.96 -22.76
C GLY A 12 -8.14 -2.23 -21.93
N VAL A 13 -8.08 -3.40 -22.58
CA VAL A 13 -7.85 -4.68 -21.89
C VAL A 13 -6.48 -4.71 -21.20
N LEU A 14 -5.41 -4.24 -21.85
CA LEU A 14 -4.07 -4.19 -21.24
C LEU A 14 -4.04 -3.28 -20.01
N VAL A 15 -4.65 -2.10 -20.12
CA VAL A 15 -4.72 -1.14 -19.01
C VAL A 15 -5.57 -1.70 -17.87
N SER A 16 -6.75 -2.27 -18.16
CA SER A 16 -7.61 -2.88 -17.14
C SER A 16 -6.93 -4.07 -16.46
N ALA A 17 -6.28 -4.96 -17.21
CA ALA A 17 -5.54 -6.08 -16.66
C ALA A 17 -4.32 -5.62 -15.83
N GLY A 18 -3.61 -4.58 -16.28
CA GLY A 18 -2.51 -3.97 -15.53
C GLY A 18 -2.98 -3.38 -14.20
N VAL A 19 -4.07 -2.61 -14.21
CA VAL A 19 -4.68 -2.05 -12.99
C VAL A 19 -5.18 -3.15 -12.06
N TYR A 20 -5.79 -4.20 -12.59
CA TYR A 20 -6.24 -5.35 -11.79
C TYR A 20 -5.07 -5.98 -11.02
N LEU A 21 -3.95 -6.22 -11.69
CA LEU A 21 -2.74 -6.78 -11.07
C LEU A 21 -2.07 -5.80 -10.08
N LEU A 22 -2.20 -4.49 -10.29
CA LEU A 22 -1.66 -3.47 -9.37
C LEU A 22 -2.37 -3.44 -8.00
N ILE A 23 -3.64 -3.85 -7.94
CA ILE A 23 -4.43 -3.88 -6.70
C ILE A 23 -4.12 -5.16 -5.88
N GLU A 24 -3.34 -6.07 -6.45
CA GLU A 24 -3.09 -7.36 -5.84
C GLU A 24 -2.08 -7.29 -4.70
N ARG A 25 -2.23 -8.17 -3.70
CA ARG A 25 -1.38 -8.18 -2.50
C ARG A 25 0.02 -8.77 -2.70
N SER A 26 0.37 -9.24 -3.91
CA SER A 26 1.70 -9.79 -4.21
C SER A 26 2.56 -8.78 -4.94
N ILE A 27 3.79 -8.56 -4.47
CA ILE A 27 4.71 -7.58 -5.06
C ILE A 27 5.09 -8.02 -6.47
N THR A 28 5.28 -9.32 -6.69
CA THR A 28 5.53 -9.87 -8.03
C THR A 28 4.36 -9.61 -8.98
N ARG A 29 3.11 -9.78 -8.53
CA ARG A 29 1.93 -9.53 -9.36
C ARG A 29 1.74 -8.04 -9.63
N MET A 30 1.97 -7.19 -8.63
CA MET A 30 1.99 -5.73 -8.79
C MET A 30 3.05 -5.28 -9.81
N LEU A 31 4.25 -5.88 -9.80
CA LEU A 31 5.31 -5.60 -10.77
C LEU A 31 4.88 -5.97 -12.20
N LEU A 32 4.28 -7.16 -12.38
CA LEU A 32 3.72 -7.56 -13.68
C LEU A 32 2.60 -6.61 -14.14
N GLY A 33 1.77 -6.14 -13.20
CA GLY A 33 0.74 -5.14 -13.43
C GLY A 33 1.31 -3.82 -13.94
N LEU A 34 2.38 -3.32 -13.30
CA LEU A 34 3.06 -2.09 -13.71
C LEU A 34 3.65 -2.22 -15.13
N LEU A 35 4.27 -3.36 -15.44
CA LEU A 35 4.82 -3.62 -16.77
C LEU A 35 3.72 -3.70 -17.82
N LEU A 36 2.62 -4.41 -17.54
CA LEU A 36 1.50 -4.56 -18.47
C LEU A 36 0.79 -3.22 -18.72
N PHE A 37 0.57 -2.44 -17.65
CA PHE A 37 0.00 -1.10 -17.72
C PHE A 37 0.89 -0.16 -18.54
N GLY A 38 2.21 -0.15 -18.29
CA GLY A 38 3.17 0.66 -19.05
C GLY A 38 3.15 0.35 -20.55
N ASN A 39 3.03 -0.93 -20.93
CA ASN A 39 2.86 -1.32 -22.33
C ASN A 39 1.55 -0.80 -22.93
N GLY A 40 0.45 -0.85 -22.17
CA GLY A 40 -0.84 -0.28 -22.59
C GLY A 40 -0.76 1.23 -22.86
N ILE A 41 -0.08 2.00 -21.99
CA ILE A 41 0.13 3.44 -22.18
C ILE A 41 1.02 3.73 -23.39
N ASN A 42 2.08 2.94 -23.61
CA ASN A 42 2.93 3.10 -24.80
C ASN A 42 2.14 2.90 -26.10
N LEU A 43 1.24 1.90 -26.14
CA LEU A 43 0.36 1.68 -27.27
C LEU A 43 -0.71 2.79 -27.43
N LEU A 44 -1.18 3.36 -26.33
CA LEU A 44 -2.09 4.51 -26.35
C LEU A 44 -1.42 5.74 -26.99
N ILE A 45 -0.18 6.04 -26.60
CA ILE A 45 0.60 7.14 -27.20
C ILE A 45 0.81 6.88 -28.69
N LEU A 46 1.17 5.66 -29.07
CA LEU A 46 1.37 5.28 -30.47
C LEU A 46 0.10 5.48 -31.31
N THR A 47 -1.04 5.03 -30.78
CA THR A 47 -2.35 5.16 -31.46
C THR A 47 -2.82 6.61 -31.54
N SER A 48 -2.47 7.43 -30.55
CA SER A 48 -2.74 8.88 -30.55
C SER A 48 -1.82 9.67 -31.49
N GLY A 49 -0.65 9.14 -31.84
CA GLY A 49 0.36 9.79 -32.68
C GLY A 49 0.00 9.91 -34.17
N GLY A 50 -1.12 9.33 -34.61
CA GLY A 50 -1.62 9.48 -35.97
C GLY A 50 -1.45 8.25 -36.86
N PRO A 51 -1.70 8.38 -38.17
CA PRO A 51 -1.67 7.27 -39.13
C PRO A 51 -0.27 6.64 -39.26
N ASP A 52 -0.25 5.40 -39.73
CA ASP A 52 0.98 4.72 -40.12
C ASP A 52 1.73 5.57 -41.16
N GLY A 53 3.01 5.79 -40.91
CA GLY A 53 3.84 6.65 -41.73
C GLY A 53 5.25 6.10 -41.90
N ASN A 54 6.01 6.75 -42.78
CA ASN A 54 7.41 6.43 -42.97
C ASN A 54 8.18 6.61 -41.65
N PRO A 55 9.19 5.76 -41.38
CA PRO A 55 10.08 5.95 -40.23
C PRO A 55 10.64 7.38 -40.25
N PRO A 56 10.66 8.10 -39.11
CA PRO A 56 11.16 9.47 -39.04
C PRO A 56 12.69 9.50 -39.07
N ILE A 57 13.25 9.02 -40.18
CA ILE A 57 14.68 8.95 -40.44
C ILE A 57 14.91 9.63 -41.80
N VAL A 58 15.70 10.69 -41.80
CA VAL A 58 16.03 11.44 -43.02
C VAL A 58 16.68 10.51 -44.05
N GLY A 59 16.15 10.52 -45.27
CA GLY A 59 16.68 9.71 -46.37
C GLY A 59 16.22 8.25 -46.41
N ARG A 60 15.29 7.84 -45.53
CA ARG A 60 14.54 6.58 -45.68
C ARG A 60 13.10 6.85 -46.06
N GLU A 61 12.77 6.53 -47.31
CA GLU A 61 11.40 6.50 -47.78
C GLU A 61 10.85 5.07 -47.75
N SER A 62 9.58 4.93 -47.44
CA SER A 62 8.82 3.68 -47.50
C SER A 62 7.51 3.93 -48.27
N ILE A 63 6.62 2.94 -48.29
CA ILE A 63 5.38 2.89 -49.08
C ILE A 63 4.38 4.00 -48.67
N HIS A 64 4.58 4.68 -47.53
CA HIS A 64 3.64 5.68 -47.01
C HIS A 64 4.02 7.10 -47.46
N GLU A 65 3.03 7.94 -47.76
CA GLU A 65 3.26 9.35 -48.16
C GLU A 65 3.61 10.26 -46.97
N SER A 66 3.08 9.97 -45.78
CA SER A 66 3.30 10.76 -44.56
C SER A 66 4.34 10.12 -43.66
N MET A 67 5.15 10.93 -42.98
CA MET A 67 6.07 10.49 -41.92
C MET A 67 5.30 10.23 -40.63
N ALA A 68 5.67 9.19 -39.87
CA ALA A 68 5.13 8.94 -38.54
C ALA A 68 5.58 10.02 -37.56
N ASP A 69 4.78 10.32 -36.52
CA ASP A 69 5.08 11.39 -35.56
C ASP A 69 6.37 11.11 -34.77
N PRO A 70 7.45 11.88 -34.98
CA PRO A 70 8.71 11.68 -34.26
C PRO A 70 8.59 12.01 -32.77
N LEU A 71 7.66 12.90 -32.37
CA LEU A 71 7.46 13.28 -30.99
C LEU A 71 6.87 12.11 -30.19
N ALA A 72 5.84 11.46 -30.73
CA ALA A 72 5.25 10.27 -30.12
C ALA A 72 6.28 9.14 -29.93
N GLN A 73 7.15 8.90 -30.91
CA GLN A 73 8.21 7.90 -30.81
C GLN A 73 9.24 8.22 -29.73
N ALA A 74 9.67 9.49 -29.64
CA ALA A 74 10.58 9.93 -28.60
C ALA A 74 9.96 9.76 -27.20
N MET A 75 8.68 10.10 -27.02
CA MET A 75 7.97 9.92 -25.75
C MET A 75 7.83 8.45 -25.36
N ILE A 76 7.59 7.54 -26.31
CA ILE A 76 7.51 6.11 -26.02
C ILE A 76 8.88 5.57 -25.58
N LEU A 77 9.96 5.99 -26.23
CA LEU A 77 11.31 5.59 -25.85
C LEU A 77 11.65 6.03 -24.42
N THR A 78 11.32 7.27 -24.04
CA THR A 78 11.55 7.75 -22.67
C THR A 78 10.69 7.01 -21.65
N ALA A 79 9.42 6.76 -21.98
CA ALA A 79 8.52 6.00 -21.12
C ALA A 79 9.01 4.56 -20.87
N ILE A 80 9.54 3.89 -21.90
CA ILE A 80 10.10 2.53 -21.77
C ILE A 80 11.30 2.52 -20.81
N VAL A 81 12.22 3.48 -20.95
CA VAL A 81 13.42 3.53 -20.10
C VAL A 81 13.05 3.82 -18.65
N ILE A 82 12.12 4.75 -18.41
CA ILE A 82 11.62 5.05 -17.05
C ILE A 82 10.95 3.81 -16.45
N THR A 83 10.09 3.13 -17.21
CA THR A 83 9.38 1.92 -16.75
C THR A 83 10.37 0.81 -16.41
N MET A 84 11.40 0.61 -17.24
CA MET A 84 12.46 -0.38 -16.97
C MET A 84 13.24 -0.03 -15.70
N GLY A 85 13.57 1.25 -15.49
CA GLY A 85 14.25 1.73 -14.30
C GLY A 85 13.43 1.51 -13.02
N ILE A 86 12.15 1.89 -13.04
CA ILE A 86 11.23 1.68 -11.91
C ILE A 86 11.03 0.18 -11.66
N ALA A 87 10.80 -0.62 -12.70
CA ALA A 87 10.64 -2.06 -12.57
C ALA A 87 11.89 -2.73 -11.96
N GLY A 88 13.10 -2.33 -12.40
CA GLY A 88 14.35 -2.81 -11.82
C GLY A 88 14.52 -2.41 -10.35
N PHE A 89 14.16 -1.17 -10.01
CA PHE A 89 14.19 -0.69 -8.62
C PHE A 89 13.21 -1.45 -7.73
N VAL A 90 11.96 -1.57 -8.17
CA VAL A 90 10.92 -2.33 -7.43
C VAL A 90 11.32 -3.80 -7.31
N LEU A 91 11.88 -4.41 -8.35
CA LEU A 91 12.37 -5.79 -8.29
C LEU A 91 13.51 -5.96 -7.28
N ALA A 92 14.43 -5.00 -7.19
CA ALA A 92 15.50 -5.01 -6.19
C ALA A 92 14.95 -4.89 -4.76
N LEU A 93 13.93 -4.04 -4.54
CA LEU A 93 13.23 -3.93 -3.26
C LEU A 93 12.45 -5.19 -2.93
N ALA A 94 11.74 -5.76 -3.90
CA ALA A 94 11.01 -7.03 -3.75
C ALA A 94 11.97 -8.15 -3.33
N TYR A 95 13.13 -8.26 -4.00
CA TYR A 95 14.16 -9.21 -3.63
C TYR A 95 14.69 -8.99 -2.20
N ARG A 96 14.91 -7.72 -1.81
CA ARG A 96 15.34 -7.38 -0.46
C ARG A 96 14.29 -7.73 0.59
N SER A 97 13.02 -7.40 0.33
CA SER A 97 11.88 -7.70 1.21
C SER A 97 11.68 -9.21 1.34
N PHE A 98 11.76 -9.95 0.25
CA PHE A 98 11.67 -11.41 0.26
C PHE A 98 12.76 -12.05 1.11
N LYS A 99 13.99 -11.52 1.10
CA LYS A 99 15.06 -12.00 1.99
C LYS A 99 14.84 -11.72 3.48
N ILE A 100 13.97 -10.77 3.84
CA ILE A 100 13.70 -10.39 5.23
C ILE A 100 12.47 -11.14 5.75
N THR A 101 11.38 -11.13 4.99
CA THR A 101 10.06 -11.64 5.41
C THR A 101 9.81 -13.08 4.93
N THR A 102 10.51 -13.57 3.91
CA THR A 102 10.29 -14.90 3.28
C THR A 102 8.85 -15.10 2.75
N GLN A 103 8.10 -14.01 2.55
CA GLN A 103 6.77 -14.03 1.94
C GLN A 103 6.65 -12.91 0.90
N ASP A 104 5.93 -13.16 -0.18
CA ASP A 104 5.65 -12.20 -1.27
C ASP A 104 4.21 -11.67 -1.14
N ALA A 105 3.81 -11.32 0.08
CA ALA A 105 2.50 -10.76 0.38
C ALA A 105 2.69 -9.45 1.17
N VAL A 106 1.94 -8.42 0.81
CA VAL A 106 1.88 -7.17 1.57
C VAL A 106 1.09 -7.44 2.86
N GLU A 107 1.77 -7.29 3.99
CA GLU A 107 1.22 -7.49 5.34
C GLU A 107 0.22 -6.41 5.72
N ASN A 108 -0.72 -6.74 6.61
CA ASN A 108 -1.59 -5.75 7.23
C ASN A 108 -0.88 -5.14 8.44
N ASP A 109 -1.06 -3.83 8.64
CA ASP A 109 -0.53 -3.17 9.83
C ASP A 109 -1.28 -3.67 11.10
N PRO A 110 -0.57 -4.14 12.15
CA PRO A 110 -1.22 -4.47 13.41
C PRO A 110 -1.95 -3.27 14.05
N GLU A 111 -1.53 -2.04 13.78
CA GLU A 111 -2.18 -0.82 14.29
C GLU A 111 -3.57 -0.62 13.67
N ASP A 112 -3.75 -0.94 12.38
CA ASP A 112 -5.08 -0.91 11.72
C ASP A 112 -6.07 -1.85 12.40
N THR A 113 -5.60 -3.01 12.87
CA THR A 113 -6.43 -3.98 13.58
C THR A 113 -6.83 -3.47 14.96
N LYS A 114 -5.93 -2.75 15.64
CA LYS A 114 -6.23 -2.11 16.94
C LYS A 114 -7.31 -1.05 16.78
N VAL A 115 -7.24 -0.21 15.73
CA VAL A 115 -8.26 0.82 15.44
C VAL A 115 -9.64 0.19 15.20
N LEU A 116 -9.71 -0.91 14.44
CA LEU A 116 -10.99 -1.61 14.16
C LEU A 116 -11.61 -2.27 15.40
N ARG A 117 -10.80 -2.65 16.40
CA ARG A 117 -11.27 -3.24 17.66
C ARG A 117 -11.61 -2.20 18.73
N ARG A 118 -11.34 -0.90 18.50
CA ARG A 118 -11.67 0.17 19.44
C ARG A 118 -13.17 0.21 19.69
N ARG A 119 -13.55 0.17 20.98
CA ARG A 119 -14.96 0.21 21.41
C ARG A 119 -15.30 1.49 22.17
N SER A 120 -14.30 2.24 22.64
CA SER A 120 -14.46 3.46 23.44
C SER A 120 -13.53 4.58 22.97
N PRO A 121 -13.96 5.85 23.01
CA PRO A 121 -13.09 7.03 22.82
C PRO A 121 -11.89 7.09 23.79
N ALA A 122 -11.92 6.35 24.90
CA ALA A 122 -10.80 6.25 25.85
C ALA A 122 -9.58 5.49 25.29
N GLU A 123 -9.70 4.83 24.14
CA GLU A 123 -8.69 3.97 23.51
C GLU A 123 -7.94 4.67 22.35
N ALA A 124 -8.08 5.99 22.25
CA ALA A 124 -7.47 6.82 21.21
C ALA A 124 -5.98 7.09 21.50
N PRO A 125 -5.09 7.03 20.48
CA PRO A 125 -3.63 7.13 20.62
C PRO A 125 -3.15 8.57 20.90
N ASP A 126 -4.06 9.53 20.86
CA ASP A 126 -3.83 10.97 20.92
C ASP A 126 -4.01 11.54 22.35
N ARG A 127 -3.40 10.86 23.34
CA ARG A 127 -3.01 11.52 24.59
C ARG A 127 -1.50 11.69 24.64
N ASP A 128 -1.02 12.62 23.81
CA ASP A 128 0.25 13.28 24.04
C ASP A 128 0.12 14.13 25.31
N ARG A 129 1.18 14.15 26.12
CA ARG A 129 1.27 14.88 27.38
C ARG A 129 1.35 16.39 27.13
N SER A 130 0.27 17.03 26.70
CA SER A 130 0.11 18.49 26.66
C SER A 130 -1.29 18.79 26.13
N ASP A 131 -2.21 19.31 26.93
CA ASP A 131 -2.29 20.77 27.11
C ASP A 131 -2.97 21.14 28.44
N ASP A 132 -2.27 21.92 29.28
CA ASP A 132 -2.94 22.75 30.28
C ASP A 132 -3.78 23.81 29.53
N PRO A 133 -5.11 23.86 29.71
CA PRO A 133 -5.99 24.78 28.98
C PRO A 133 -5.73 26.26 29.27
N VAL A 134 -4.90 26.58 30.27
CA VAL A 134 -4.53 27.95 30.64
C VAL A 134 -3.12 28.31 30.15
N THR A 135 -2.16 27.38 30.19
CA THR A 135 -0.74 27.68 29.96
C THR A 135 -0.12 27.00 28.74
N GLY A 136 -0.68 25.89 28.24
CA GLY A 136 -0.13 25.13 27.12
C GLY A 136 1.21 24.44 27.40
N GLU A 137 1.63 24.33 28.67
CA GLU A 137 2.84 23.59 29.04
C GLU A 137 2.51 22.13 29.44
N PRO A 138 3.45 21.18 29.24
CA PRO A 138 3.27 19.80 29.71
C PRO A 138 3.09 19.79 31.22
N SER A 139 1.93 19.34 31.69
CA SER A 139 1.61 19.31 33.12
C SER A 139 1.04 17.96 33.53
N PHE A 140 1.31 17.58 34.78
CA PHE A 140 0.85 16.35 35.42
C PHE A 140 -0.68 16.20 35.43
N SER A 141 -1.42 17.31 35.32
CA SER A 141 -2.88 17.32 35.26
C SER A 141 -3.47 16.86 33.92
N GLY A 142 -2.67 16.77 32.86
CA GLY A 142 -3.14 16.33 31.54
C GLY A 142 -3.64 14.88 31.50
N ASP A 143 -3.19 14.04 32.43
CA ASP A 143 -3.45 12.60 32.46
C ASP A 143 -4.48 12.17 33.53
N ALA A 144 -5.00 13.09 34.33
CA ALA A 144 -5.87 12.79 35.47
C ALA A 144 -7.32 12.52 35.02
N PHE A 145 -7.61 11.31 34.54
CA PHE A 145 -8.97 10.88 34.17
C PHE A 145 -9.34 9.54 34.82
N ASP A 146 -10.59 9.40 35.23
CA ASP A 146 -11.09 8.15 35.78
C ASP A 146 -11.30 7.09 34.67
N LYS A 147 -11.51 5.84 35.09
CA LYS A 147 -11.83 4.69 34.21
C LYS A 147 -13.07 4.89 33.31
N ASP A 148 -13.90 5.87 33.62
CA ASP A 148 -15.13 6.22 32.89
C ASP A 148 -14.91 7.44 31.96
N GLY A 149 -13.70 8.02 31.94
CA GLY A 149 -13.29 9.12 31.06
C GLY A 149 -13.60 10.53 31.60
N ASN A 150 -13.96 10.68 32.88
CA ASN A 150 -14.19 11.99 33.50
C ASN A 150 -12.88 12.57 34.05
N PRO A 151 -12.68 13.90 34.00
CA PRO A 151 -11.50 14.54 34.57
C PRO A 151 -11.49 14.42 36.10
N ILE A 152 -10.40 13.89 36.65
CA ILE A 152 -10.15 13.80 38.09
C ILE A 152 -9.62 15.15 38.57
N PRO A 153 -10.21 15.75 39.62
CA PRO A 153 -9.76 17.02 40.14
C PRO A 153 -8.43 16.86 40.91
N LEU A 154 -7.53 17.85 40.74
CA LEU A 154 -6.13 17.79 41.17
C LEU A 154 -5.92 17.61 42.69
N ASP A 155 -6.91 17.96 43.49
CA ASP A 155 -6.93 17.81 44.94
C ASP A 155 -7.17 16.35 45.40
N GLU A 156 -7.65 15.50 44.49
CA GLU A 156 -7.89 14.07 44.74
C GLU A 156 -6.74 13.15 44.29
N LEU A 157 -5.75 13.67 43.55
CA LEU A 157 -4.53 12.94 43.18
C LEU A 157 -3.60 12.78 44.39
N LYS A 158 -3.87 11.78 45.23
CA LYS A 158 -3.10 11.53 46.45
C LYS A 158 -1.93 10.56 46.25
N ASN A 159 -1.97 9.70 45.23
CA ASN A 159 -0.88 8.76 44.94
C ASN A 159 -0.46 8.82 43.46
N LEU A 160 0.83 8.62 43.21
CA LEU A 160 1.38 8.50 41.86
C LEU A 160 0.82 7.24 41.14
N GLU A 161 0.45 6.22 41.91
CA GLU A 161 -0.20 4.98 41.48
C GLU A 161 -1.61 5.21 40.88
N ASP A 162 -2.31 6.29 41.26
CA ASP A 162 -3.61 6.63 40.67
C ASP A 162 -3.48 7.16 39.22
N LEU A 163 -2.24 7.41 38.77
CA LEU A 163 -1.90 7.88 37.42
C LEU A 163 -1.41 6.75 36.49
N GLU A 164 -1.13 5.56 37.03
CA GLU A 164 -0.58 4.43 36.26
C GLU A 164 -1.69 3.62 35.57
N CYS A 165 -2.38 4.23 34.60
CA CYS A 165 -3.18 3.47 33.64
C CYS A 165 -2.34 3.16 32.40
N TYR A 166 -1.28 2.35 32.55
CA TYR A 166 -0.55 1.77 31.42
C TYR A 166 0.02 0.36 31.66
N GLU A 167 0.16 -0.12 32.90
CA GLU A 167 0.73 -1.46 33.16
C GLU A 167 -0.31 -2.58 33.38
N ASP A 168 -1.53 -2.28 33.85
CA ASP A 168 -2.53 -3.32 34.19
C ASP A 168 -3.29 -3.93 32.98
N LEU A 169 -3.04 -3.47 31.76
CA LEU A 169 -3.60 -4.05 30.52
C LEU A 169 -2.64 -5.02 29.81
N HIS A 170 -1.47 -5.28 30.39
CA HIS A 170 -0.50 -6.25 29.87
C HIS A 170 -0.52 -7.61 30.61
N ASP A 171 -1.57 -7.89 31.39
CA ASP A 171 -1.99 -9.26 31.72
C ASP A 171 -2.94 -9.78 30.63
N GLY A 172 -2.47 -9.78 29.39
CA GLY A 172 -3.06 -10.65 28.39
C GLY A 172 -2.64 -12.06 28.74
N ASP A 173 -3.59 -12.90 29.14
CA ASP A 173 -3.43 -14.36 29.12
C ASP A 173 -2.80 -14.73 27.78
N PHE A 174 -1.51 -15.07 27.82
CA PHE A 174 -0.87 -15.83 26.77
C PHE A 174 -1.34 -17.27 26.97
N ASP A 175 -2.57 -17.54 26.52
CA ASP A 175 -2.97 -18.91 26.22
C ASP A 175 -2.12 -19.35 25.02
N ASP A 176 -1.00 -20.01 25.34
CA ASP A 176 -0.30 -20.86 24.39
C ASP A 176 -1.32 -21.91 23.91
N ASP A 177 -1.89 -21.69 22.72
CA ASP A 177 -2.63 -22.71 21.96
C ASP A 177 -1.66 -23.83 21.52
N GLU A 178 -1.10 -24.59 22.48
CA GLU A 178 -0.56 -25.94 22.29
C GLU A 178 -1.63 -26.96 22.66
N ASP A 179 -2.71 -27.06 21.90
CA ASP A 179 -3.60 -28.24 21.97
C ASP A 179 -4.37 -28.44 20.66
N ILE A 180 -3.63 -28.79 19.60
CA ILE A 180 -4.17 -29.58 18.49
C ILE A 180 -3.46 -30.93 18.50
N ASP A 181 -4.26 -31.99 18.60
CA ASP A 181 -3.92 -33.43 18.46
C ASP A 181 -3.67 -34.27 19.72
N LYS A 182 -4.59 -34.30 20.70
CA LYS A 182 -4.90 -35.56 21.44
C LYS A 182 -6.35 -35.66 21.91
N ALA A 183 -7.23 -36.21 21.07
CA ALA A 183 -8.49 -36.79 21.54
C ALA A 183 -8.86 -38.09 20.77
N GLY A 184 -8.74 -39.22 21.48
CA GLY A 184 -9.41 -40.51 21.22
C GLY A 184 -8.80 -41.34 20.07
N ILE A 185 -8.39 -42.59 20.27
CA ILE A 185 -9.30 -43.70 20.59
C ILE A 185 -8.58 -44.73 21.47
N GLY A 186 -9.26 -45.10 22.55
CA GLY A 186 -8.85 -46.05 23.56
C GLY A 186 -8.82 -47.52 23.10
N GLU A 187 -7.92 -48.21 23.78
CA GLU A 187 -7.86 -49.63 24.12
C GLU A 187 -9.23 -50.21 24.52
N LYS A 188 -9.66 -51.29 23.83
CA LYS A 188 -10.53 -52.32 24.40
C LYS A 188 -10.25 -53.68 23.76
N SER A 189 -9.74 -54.57 24.61
CA SER A 189 -9.74 -56.05 24.57
C SER A 189 -8.87 -56.79 23.56
#